data_AF-A0A2P8M9E4-F1
#
_entry.id   AF-A0A2P8M9E4-F1
#
_cell.length_a   1.000
_cell.length_b   1.000
_cell.length_c   1.000
_cell.angle_alpha   90.00
_cell.angle_beta   90.00
_cell.angle_gamma   90.00
#
_symmetry.space_group_name_H-M   'P 1'
#
loop_
_entity.id
_entity.type
_entity.pdbx_description
1 polymer ?
#
loop_
_entity_poly.entity_id
_entity_poly.type
_entity_poly.pdbx_seq_one_letter_code
_entity_poly.pdbx_strand_id
1 'polypeptide(L)'
;VFLSINHPENIKKSIEAVSNDLDDIKLIVVTDGEGVLGIGDWGIQGVDISIGKLAVYTVAAGLNPRNVLPIVIDAGTNNEALLNDP
;
A
#
# COMPACT_ATOMS: atom_id res chain seq x y z
N VAL A 1 -0.06 3.97 -3.70
CA VAL A 1 -0.13 3.43 -5.09
C VAL A 1 -0.75 2.07 -5.05
N PHE A 2 -1.70 1.79 -5.93
CA PHE A 2 -2.28 0.45 -6.09
C PHE A 2 -1.66 -0.21 -7.32
N LEU A 3 -1.15 -1.43 -7.16
CA LEU A 3 -0.52 -2.24 -8.20
C LEU A 3 -1.25 -3.57 -8.30
N SER A 4 -1.82 -3.89 -9.46
CA SER A 4 -2.48 -5.18 -9.67
C SER A 4 -1.51 -6.18 -10.31
N ILE A 5 -1.53 -7.42 -9.82
CA ILE A 5 -0.75 -8.53 -10.42
C ILE A 5 -1.22 -8.88 -11.84
N ASN A 6 -2.44 -8.50 -12.21
CA ASN A 6 -3.00 -8.74 -13.55
C ASN A 6 -2.47 -7.77 -14.60
N HIS A 7 -1.84 -6.67 -14.15
CA HIS A 7 -1.34 -5.60 -15.01
C HIS A 7 0.08 -5.14 -14.62
N PRO A 8 1.08 -6.05 -14.61
CA PRO A 8 2.44 -5.72 -14.21
C PRO A 8 3.11 -4.67 -15.13
N GLU A 9 2.66 -4.56 -16.39
CA GLU A 9 3.11 -3.54 -17.33
C GLU A 9 2.83 -2.11 -16.86
N ASN A 10 1.82 -1.93 -16.00
CA ASN A 10 1.43 -0.62 -15.49
C ASN A 10 2.25 -0.17 -14.26
N ILE A 11 3.07 -1.05 -13.66
CA ILE A 11 3.79 -0.74 -12.41
C ILE A 11 4.59 0.56 -12.51
N LYS A 12 5.40 0.68 -13.55
CA LYS A 12 6.24 1.86 -13.78
C LYS A 12 5.39 3.12 -13.88
N LYS A 13 4.35 3.09 -14.72
CA LYS A 13 3.43 4.20 -14.95
C LYS A 13 2.72 4.63 -13.66
N SER A 14 2.26 3.66 -12.85
CA SER A 14 1.56 3.93 -11.59
C SER A 14 2.46 4.58 -10.54
N ILE A 15 3.75 4.21 -10.50
CA ILE A 15 4.73 4.85 -9.61
C ILE A 15 5.09 6.24 -10.13
N GLU A 16 5.33 6.40 -11.43
CA GLU A 16 5.66 7.69 -12.05
C GLU A 16 4.52 8.71 -11.91
N ALA A 17 3.26 8.24 -11.92
CA ALA A 17 2.08 9.10 -11.74
C ALA A 17 2.05 9.80 -10.37
N VAL A 18 2.69 9.23 -9.34
CA VAL A 18 2.72 9.81 -7.99
C VAL A 18 4.09 10.35 -7.59
N SER A 19 5.16 9.98 -8.31
CA SER A 19 6.52 10.34 -7.93
C SER A 19 6.79 11.84 -8.01
N ASN A 20 6.05 12.57 -8.84
CA ASN A 20 6.21 14.03 -8.98
C ASN A 20 5.79 14.82 -7.74
N ASP A 21 4.93 14.24 -6.89
CA ASP A 21 4.48 14.86 -5.65
C ASP A 21 5.37 14.49 -4.45
N LEU A 22 6.33 13.59 -4.64
CA LEU A 22 7.25 13.12 -3.61
C LEU A 22 8.62 13.79 -3.74
N ASP A 23 9.28 13.93 -2.60
CA ASP A 23 10.71 14.25 -2.55
C ASP A 23 11.52 12.96 -2.76
N ASP A 24 12.84 13.00 -2.55
CA ASP A 24 13.70 11.81 -2.56
C ASP A 24 13.09 10.66 -1.72
N ILE A 25 12.67 9.57 -2.37
CA ILE A 25 11.96 8.49 -1.70
C ILE A 25 12.94 7.71 -0.84
N LYS A 26 12.77 7.75 0.48
CA LYS A 26 13.65 7.11 1.46
C LYS A 26 13.04 5.85 2.07
N LEU A 27 11.73 5.70 1.97
CA LEU A 27 10.99 4.56 2.52
C LEU A 27 9.85 4.17 1.59
N ILE A 28 9.72 2.87 1.36
CA ILE A 28 8.54 2.29 0.71
C ILE A 28 7.87 1.36 1.71
N VAL A 29 6.56 1.53 1.91
CA VAL A 29 5.75 0.64 2.74
C VAL A 29 4.83 -0.14 1.82
N VAL A 30 4.99 -1.45 1.77
CA VAL A 30 4.24 -2.34 0.86
C VAL A 30 3.42 -3.34 1.66
N THR A 31 2.20 -3.62 1.19
CA THR A 31 1.33 -4.69 1.69
C THR A 31 0.50 -5.28 0.55
N ASP A 32 0.16 -6.56 0.62
CA ASP A 32 -0.90 -7.20 -0.18
C ASP A 32 -2.21 -7.35 0.60
N GLY A 33 -2.13 -7.27 1.94
CA GLY A 33 -3.28 -7.32 2.83
C GLY A 33 -3.70 -8.74 3.25
N GLU A 34 -2.90 -9.76 2.93
CA GLU A 34 -3.21 -11.16 3.31
C GLU A 34 -3.13 -11.39 4.82
N GLY A 35 -2.23 -10.66 5.51
CA GLY A 35 -1.96 -10.79 6.94
C GLY A 35 -2.08 -9.47 7.69
N VAL A 36 -3.28 -8.90 7.75
CA VAL A 36 -3.53 -7.67 8.50
C VAL A 36 -3.54 -7.97 10.00
N LEU A 37 -2.43 -7.65 10.67
CA LEU A 37 -2.26 -7.80 12.12
C LEU A 37 -2.66 -9.21 12.60
N GLY A 38 -3.70 -9.32 13.42
CA GLY A 38 -4.29 -10.59 13.86
C GLY A 38 -5.71 -10.81 13.32
N ILE A 39 -6.17 -10.00 12.36
CA ILE A 39 -7.53 -10.07 11.80
C ILE A 39 -7.59 -10.75 10.44
N GLY A 40 -6.46 -11.27 9.95
CA GLY A 40 -6.37 -12.09 8.75
C GLY A 40 -6.34 -11.29 7.45
N ASP A 41 -6.91 -11.88 6.41
CA ASP A 41 -6.90 -11.35 5.05
C ASP A 41 -7.97 -10.26 4.87
N TRP A 42 -7.54 -9.07 4.46
CA TRP A 42 -8.39 -7.94 4.10
C TRP A 42 -8.13 -7.43 2.68
N GLY A 43 -7.34 -8.16 1.89
CA GLY A 43 -6.96 -7.80 0.53
C GLY A 43 -6.55 -6.33 0.39
N ILE A 44 -7.05 -5.67 -0.65
CA ILE A 44 -6.77 -4.26 -0.91
C ILE A 44 -7.22 -3.30 0.22
N GLN A 45 -8.17 -3.71 1.06
CA GLN A 45 -8.62 -2.91 2.20
C GLN A 45 -7.58 -2.86 3.32
N GLY A 46 -6.56 -3.73 3.28
CA GLY A 46 -5.40 -3.66 4.17
C GLY A 46 -4.52 -2.40 4.01
N VAL A 47 -4.82 -1.53 3.02
CA VAL A 47 -4.11 -0.26 2.77
C VAL A 47 -4.01 0.64 4.02
N ASP A 48 -5.01 0.63 4.88
CA ASP A 48 -5.07 1.47 6.08
C ASP A 48 -3.92 1.17 7.04
N ILE A 49 -3.38 -0.06 7.04
CA ILE A 49 -2.18 -0.40 7.82
C ILE A 49 -0.94 0.31 7.26
N SER A 50 -0.80 0.39 5.94
CA SER A 50 0.31 1.12 5.32
C SER A 50 0.25 2.60 5.65
N ILE A 51 -0.97 3.17 5.72
CA ILE A 51 -1.20 4.56 6.16
C ILE A 51 -0.86 4.72 7.66
N GLY A 52 -1.27 3.78 8.51
CA GLY A 52 -0.92 3.81 9.93
C GLY A 52 0.60 3.75 10.18
N LYS A 53 1.31 2.89 9.44
CA LYS A 53 2.78 2.83 9.48
C LYS A 53 3.42 4.14 9.04
N LEU A 54 2.91 4.77 7.98
CA LEU A 54 3.35 6.09 7.54
C LEU A 54 3.26 7.12 8.67
N ALA A 55 2.12 7.17 9.37
CA ALA A 55 1.94 8.09 10.50
C ALA A 55 2.97 7.84 11.62
N VAL A 56 3.26 6.56 11.94
CA VAL A 56 4.29 6.20 12.92
C VAL A 56 5.68 6.64 12.45
N TYR A 57 6.06 6.39 11.20
CA TYR A 57 7.37 6.80 10.68
C TYR A 57 7.53 8.32 10.63
N THR A 58 6.46 9.04 10.30
CA THR A 58 6.50 10.50 10.30
C THR A 58 6.59 11.07 11.70
N VAL A 59 5.71 10.65 12.61
CA VAL A 59 5.60 11.25 13.95
C VAL A 59 6.70 10.76 14.89
N ALA A 60 6.98 9.45 14.91
CA ALA A 60 7.92 8.87 15.86
C ALA A 60 9.36 8.86 15.36
N ALA A 61 9.58 8.65 14.05
CA ALA A 61 10.93 8.60 13.47
C ALA A 61 11.35 9.91 12.77
N GLY A 62 10.48 10.93 12.74
CA GLY A 62 10.78 12.24 12.16
C GLY A 62 10.94 12.23 10.64
N LEU A 63 10.40 11.21 9.96
CA LEU A 63 10.50 11.09 8.51
C LEU A 63 9.51 12.04 7.82
N ASN A 64 10.00 12.90 6.93
CA ASN A 64 9.12 13.77 6.15
C ASN A 64 8.16 12.88 5.32
N PRO A 65 6.83 13.09 5.42
CA PRO A 65 5.84 12.27 4.72
C PRO A 65 6.02 12.28 3.20
N ARG A 66 6.62 13.33 2.62
CA ARG A 66 6.95 13.40 1.19
C ARG A 66 8.12 12.48 0.78
N ASN A 67 8.86 11.91 1.72
CA ASN A 67 9.91 10.92 1.45
C ASN A 67 9.41 9.46 1.55
N VAL A 68 8.11 9.24 1.71
CA VAL A 68 7.54 7.88 1.90
C VAL A 68 6.54 7.56 0.80
N LEU A 69 6.70 6.38 0.19
CA LEU A 69 5.80 5.87 -0.83
C LEU A 69 5.01 4.66 -0.30
N PRO A 70 3.72 4.80 0.03
CA PRO A 70 2.88 3.66 0.36
C PRO A 70 2.41 2.94 -0.91
N ILE A 71 2.51 1.61 -0.91
CA ILE A 71 2.12 0.74 -2.02
C ILE A 71 1.22 -0.39 -1.49
N VAL A 72 0.17 -0.70 -2.25
CA VAL A 72 -0.69 -1.86 -2.06
C VAL A 72 -0.59 -2.71 -3.32
N ILE A 73 -0.33 -4.00 -3.13
CA ILE A 73 -0.35 -4.98 -4.21
C ILE A 73 -1.69 -5.71 -4.16
N ASP A 74 -2.51 -5.50 -5.18
CA ASP A 74 -3.71 -6.29 -5.38
C ASP A 74 -3.33 -7.62 -6.04
N ALA A 75 -3.21 -8.65 -5.20
CA ALA A 75 -2.98 -10.03 -5.59
C ALA A 75 -4.25 -10.89 -5.54
N GLY A 76 -5.42 -10.27 -5.37
CA GLY A 76 -6.64 -10.93 -4.94
C GLY A 76 -6.74 -11.05 -3.41
N THR A 77 -7.79 -11.71 -2.94
CA THR A 77 -8.04 -12.00 -1.52
C THR A 77 -8.70 -13.36 -1.39
N ASN A 78 -8.37 -14.09 -0.32
CA ASN A 78 -9.02 -15.33 0.09
C ASN A 78 -10.22 -15.06 1.02
N ASN A 79 -10.50 -13.79 1.34
CA ASN A 79 -11.61 -13.43 2.20
C ASN A 79 -12.93 -13.47 1.42
N GLU A 80 -13.65 -14.59 1.55
CA GLU A 80 -14.96 -14.81 0.91
C GLU A 80 -15.98 -13.71 1.21
N ALA A 81 -15.95 -13.11 2.41
CA ALA A 81 -16.88 -12.02 2.71
C ALA A 81 -16.60 -10.80 1.84
N LEU A 82 -15.32 -10.49 1.58
CA LEU A 82 -14.93 -9.38 0.70
C LEU A 82 -15.16 -9.71 -0.78
N LEU A 83 -15.00 -10.97 -1.19
CA LEU A 83 -15.28 -11.39 -2.57
C LEU A 83 -16.77 -11.32 -2.93
N ASN A 84 -17.64 -11.50 -1.93
CA ASN A 84 -19.09 -11.49 -2.11
C ASN A 84 -19.75 -10.13 -1.79
N ASP A 85 -18.96 -9.10 -1.47
CA ASP A 85 -19.43 -7.73 -1.20
C ASP A 85 -19.56 -6.94 -2.53
N PRO A 86 -20.76 -6.52 -2.95
CA PRO A 86 -21.04 -5.96 -4.28
C PRO A 86 -20.60 -4.50 -4.51
#